data_AF-A0A956HIE7-F1
#
_entry.id   AF-A0A956HIE7-F1
#
_cell.length_a   1.000
_cell.length_b   1.000
_cell.length_c   1.000
_cell.angle_alpha   90.00
_cell.angle_beta   90.00
_cell.angle_gamma   90.00
#
_symmetry.space_group_name_H-M   'P 1'
#
loop_
_entity.id
_entity.type
_entity.pdbx_description
1 polymer ?
#
loop_
_entity_poly.entity_id
_entity_poly.type
_entity_poly.pdbx_seq_one_letter_code
_entity_poly.pdbx_strand_id
1 'polypeptide(L)'
;MHLRHLAILACGLAACVSSDELDGELDTLRNEVTAVEEGEELVVEDDLLALAEDDDDDADVDLNAEDGAPLDAGSADEEVGEALEFAFQGCVHGLDEKRPRLTKEVQRRTKRIIDHVAKRTRMSPSFKKLLTLVALRESSYQQGLVHRLQPDLEGSQAAWRKMSKRYEGNDFADDSTLWQTYGLFGMNSNYFTMLWDRAADPRVLCDPIVDVLVYRRAAERALRKLNGTIRCRDANGEAFDYQTEPTWAAVHRAVSGGKVCPAKHENQAAIMRKYFNARASRKGLDPNERVTGKMLGAEPDESVDGEPWETQEEMVMGLWEEFEALEDEEES
;
A
#
# COMPACT_ATOMS: atom_id res chain seq x y z
N MET A 1 70.26 -23.50 -43.97
CA MET A 1 70.02 -23.11 -42.57
C MET A 1 68.62 -23.62 -42.21
N HIS A 2 68.54 -24.79 -41.56
CA HIS A 2 68.08 -24.98 -40.18
C HIS A 2 66.56 -24.76 -40.01
N LEU A 3 65.76 -25.55 -39.32
CA LEU A 3 65.77 -26.90 -38.72
C LEU A 3 64.39 -27.00 -38.01
N ARG A 4 63.75 -28.20 -37.95
CA ARG A 4 62.82 -28.65 -36.87
C ARG A 4 61.46 -27.92 -36.71
N HIS A 5 60.41 -28.42 -36.03
CA HIS A 5 59.76 -29.70 -35.68
C HIS A 5 58.61 -29.33 -34.70
N LEU A 6 57.48 -30.08 -34.69
CA LEU A 6 56.42 -30.19 -33.64
C LEU A 6 55.58 -28.92 -33.30
N ALA A 7 54.24 -28.91 -33.30
CA ALA A 7 53.18 -29.68 -32.60
C ALA A 7 52.86 -29.17 -31.16
N ILE A 8 51.55 -29.04 -30.88
CA ILE A 8 50.81 -29.15 -29.58
C ILE A 8 50.04 -27.90 -29.03
N LEU A 9 48.70 -28.11 -28.96
CA LEU A 9 47.62 -27.72 -28.02
C LEU A 9 47.24 -26.26 -27.60
N ALA A 10 45.93 -25.99 -27.85
CA ALA A 10 44.84 -25.59 -26.93
C ALA A 10 44.85 -24.25 -26.16
N CYS A 11 43.82 -23.41 -26.43
CA CYS A 11 42.86 -22.91 -25.43
C CYS A 11 41.65 -22.25 -26.12
N GLY A 12 40.44 -22.64 -25.70
CA GLY A 12 39.17 -22.20 -26.26
C GLY A 12 38.72 -20.83 -25.74
N LEU A 13 38.05 -20.10 -26.63
CA LEU A 13 37.56 -18.72 -26.49
C LEU A 13 36.51 -18.55 -25.39
N ALA A 14 36.78 -17.60 -24.50
CA ALA A 14 35.78 -16.79 -23.81
C ALA A 14 35.37 -15.64 -24.75
N ALA A 15 34.07 -15.43 -24.96
CA ALA A 15 33.56 -14.25 -25.62
C ALA A 15 33.31 -13.16 -24.57
N CYS A 16 34.14 -12.11 -24.61
CA CYS A 16 33.91 -10.84 -23.93
C CYS A 16 32.84 -10.06 -24.70
N VAL A 17 31.75 -9.68 -24.05
CA VAL A 17 30.86 -8.61 -24.50
C VAL A 17 31.48 -7.29 -24.05
N SER A 18 31.58 -6.33 -24.98
CA SER A 18 32.26 -5.04 -24.80
C SER A 18 31.50 -4.10 -23.87
N SER A 19 32.26 -3.38 -23.05
CA SER A 19 31.82 -2.39 -22.06
C SER A 19 31.16 -1.13 -22.64
N ASP A 20 31.12 -0.96 -23.96
CA ASP A 20 30.75 0.32 -24.59
C ASP A 20 29.23 0.46 -24.88
N GLU A 21 28.43 -0.60 -24.72
CA GLU A 21 26.96 -0.53 -24.88
C GLU A 21 26.21 -0.21 -23.57
N LEU A 22 26.86 -0.31 -22.41
CA LEU A 22 26.23 -0.07 -21.10
C LEU A 22 26.29 1.40 -20.64
N ASP A 23 27.17 2.21 -21.21
CA ASP A 23 27.31 3.62 -20.83
C ASP A 23 26.27 4.54 -21.52
N GLY A 24 25.69 4.12 -22.65
CA GLY A 24 24.67 4.89 -23.37
C GLY A 24 23.28 4.92 -22.68
N GLU A 25 22.88 3.84 -22.01
CA GLU A 25 21.62 3.80 -21.25
C GLU A 25 21.71 4.59 -19.93
N LEU A 26 22.90 4.71 -19.33
CA LEU A 26 23.08 5.44 -18.08
C LEU A 26 23.02 6.97 -18.28
N ASP A 27 23.51 7.47 -19.41
CA ASP A 27 23.45 8.90 -19.75
C ASP A 27 22.04 9.36 -20.17
N THR A 28 21.24 8.44 -20.72
CA THR A 28 19.82 8.72 -21.03
C THR A 28 19.01 8.89 -19.74
N LEU A 29 19.23 8.01 -18.75
CA LEU A 29 18.64 8.14 -17.40
C LEU A 29 19.17 9.36 -16.63
N ARG A 30 20.40 9.80 -16.89
CA ARG A 30 20.98 10.99 -16.25
C ARG A 30 20.38 12.29 -16.79
N ASN A 31 20.05 12.35 -18.08
CA ASN A 31 19.43 13.53 -18.68
C ASN A 31 17.95 13.69 -18.30
N GLU A 32 17.20 12.60 -18.08
CA GLU A 32 15.84 12.67 -17.53
C GLU A 32 15.81 13.18 -16.08
N VAL A 33 16.91 13.05 -15.33
CA VAL A 33 17.00 13.49 -13.92
C VAL A 33 17.23 14.99 -13.80
N THR A 34 17.87 15.65 -14.77
CA THR A 34 18.09 17.10 -14.73
C THR A 34 16.78 17.89 -14.91
N ALA A 35 15.79 17.31 -15.62
CA ALA A 35 14.46 17.91 -15.80
C ALA A 35 13.63 17.96 -14.49
N VAL A 36 14.01 17.19 -13.46
CA VAL A 36 13.29 17.16 -12.17
C VAL A 36 13.62 18.37 -11.28
N GLU A 37 14.76 19.04 -11.50
CA GLU A 37 15.12 20.25 -10.73
C GLU A 37 14.55 21.55 -11.33
N GLU A 38 14.12 21.54 -12.58
CA GLU A 38 13.59 22.72 -13.30
C GLU A 38 12.09 22.63 -13.59
N GLY A 39 11.27 22.14 -12.67
CA GLY A 39 9.83 22.43 -12.65
C GLY A 39 9.03 22.11 -13.92
N GLU A 40 9.52 21.23 -14.81
CA GLU A 40 8.77 20.75 -15.95
C GLU A 40 7.78 19.67 -15.54
N GLU A 41 6.58 19.78 -16.08
CA GLU A 41 5.44 18.90 -15.84
C GLU A 41 5.76 17.51 -16.39
N LEU A 42 6.07 16.59 -15.49
CA LEU A 42 6.39 15.19 -15.82
C LEU A 42 5.10 14.51 -16.29
N VAL A 43 4.89 14.47 -17.60
CA VAL A 43 3.92 13.57 -18.24
C VAL A 43 4.48 12.15 -18.08
N VAL A 44 4.05 11.47 -17.02
CA VAL A 44 4.30 10.04 -16.87
C VAL A 44 3.38 9.34 -17.87
N GLU A 45 3.95 8.88 -18.99
CA GLU A 45 3.27 7.90 -19.85
C GLU A 45 3.24 6.56 -19.10
N ASP A 46 2.19 6.37 -18.30
CA ASP A 46 1.89 5.13 -17.56
C ASP A 46 1.18 4.13 -18.50
N ASP A 47 1.93 3.61 -19.47
CA ASP A 47 1.41 2.71 -20.52
C ASP A 47 1.65 1.22 -20.19
N LEU A 48 1.73 0.88 -18.91
CA LEU A 48 2.17 -0.46 -18.49
C LEU A 48 1.41 -1.02 -17.30
N LEU A 49 0.08 -0.98 -17.33
CA LEU A 49 -0.80 -1.78 -16.45
C LEU A 49 -2.21 -1.93 -17.06
N ALA A 50 -2.31 -2.65 -18.17
CA ALA A 50 -3.55 -3.31 -18.59
C ALA A 50 -3.17 -4.78 -18.82
N LEU A 51 -3.63 -5.68 -17.94
CA LEU A 51 -3.82 -7.12 -18.16
C LEU A 51 -4.11 -7.78 -16.80
N ALA A 52 -5.38 -7.78 -16.41
CA ALA A 52 -5.94 -8.75 -15.48
C ALA A 52 -7.23 -9.29 -16.11
N GLU A 53 -7.09 -9.94 -17.26
CA GLU A 53 -8.11 -10.82 -17.82
C GLU A 53 -7.55 -12.24 -17.85
N ASP A 54 -8.42 -13.18 -17.47
CA ASP A 54 -8.33 -14.63 -17.59
C ASP A 54 -7.37 -15.40 -16.65
N ASP A 55 -7.94 -15.89 -15.54
CA ASP A 55 -7.76 -17.27 -15.06
C ASP A 55 -8.84 -17.58 -13.99
N ASP A 56 -9.95 -18.16 -14.44
CA ASP A 56 -11.15 -18.58 -13.70
C ASP A 56 -10.93 -19.84 -12.82
N ASP A 57 -9.76 -20.02 -12.18
CA ASP A 57 -9.48 -21.22 -11.37
C ASP A 57 -8.69 -20.92 -10.07
N ASP A 58 -8.92 -19.76 -9.44
CA ASP A 58 -8.35 -19.46 -8.13
C ASP A 58 -9.27 -20.01 -7.02
N ALA A 59 -8.86 -21.15 -6.47
CA ALA A 59 -9.45 -21.83 -5.32
C ALA A 59 -9.96 -20.87 -4.24
N ASP A 60 -11.22 -21.09 -3.87
CA ASP A 60 -11.85 -20.58 -2.66
C ASP A 60 -10.95 -20.82 -1.44
N VAL A 61 -10.26 -19.78 -1.01
CA VAL A 61 -9.69 -19.74 0.34
C VAL A 61 -10.80 -19.20 1.23
N ASP A 62 -11.48 -20.15 1.85
CA ASP A 62 -12.42 -19.93 2.94
C ASP A 62 -11.76 -19.04 4.00
N LEU A 63 -12.28 -17.83 4.18
CA LEU A 63 -11.77 -16.86 5.16
C LEU A 63 -12.42 -17.04 6.54
N ASN A 64 -13.04 -18.21 6.79
CA ASN A 64 -13.59 -18.56 8.07
C ASN A 64 -12.53 -19.23 8.95
N ALA A 65 -12.00 -18.46 9.90
CA ALA A 65 -11.66 -19.02 11.21
C ALA A 65 -12.78 -18.56 12.15
N GLU A 66 -13.77 -19.42 12.33
CA GLU A 66 -14.77 -19.29 13.39
C GLU A 66 -14.11 -19.51 14.75
N ASP A 67 -14.40 -18.66 15.72
CA ASP A 67 -14.53 -19.03 17.12
C ASP A 67 -15.41 -17.95 17.80
N GLY A 68 -16.68 -18.30 17.98
CA GLY A 68 -17.66 -17.49 18.70
C GLY A 68 -17.69 -17.81 20.19
N ALA A 69 -18.00 -16.81 21.00
CA ALA A 69 -18.67 -16.98 22.29
C ALA A 69 -19.75 -15.89 22.41
N PRO A 70 -21.01 -16.25 22.75
CA PRO A 70 -22.07 -15.27 22.93
C PRO A 70 -21.92 -14.61 24.31
N LEU A 71 -21.82 -13.28 24.35
CA LEU A 71 -21.89 -12.51 25.59
C LEU A 71 -23.33 -12.08 25.85
N ASP A 72 -23.74 -12.36 27.08
CA ASP A 72 -25.04 -12.14 27.69
C ASP A 72 -25.33 -10.63 27.86
N ALA A 73 -26.42 -10.15 27.27
CA ALA A 73 -26.82 -8.75 27.32
C ALA A 73 -27.64 -8.49 28.58
N GLY A 74 -26.97 -8.03 29.64
CA GLY A 74 -27.60 -7.40 30.79
C GLY A 74 -27.94 -5.94 30.46
N SER A 75 -29.24 -5.63 30.42
CA SER A 75 -29.75 -4.26 30.22
C SER A 75 -29.49 -3.39 31.46
N ALA A 76 -28.58 -2.43 31.34
CA ALA A 76 -28.54 -1.26 32.20
C ALA A 76 -28.98 -0.05 31.36
N ASP A 77 -29.94 0.70 31.88
CA ASP A 77 -30.41 1.95 31.29
C ASP A 77 -29.26 2.98 31.34
N GLU A 78 -28.50 3.11 30.25
CA GLU A 78 -27.50 4.16 30.07
C GLU A 78 -28.15 5.43 29.54
N GLU A 79 -27.85 6.56 30.20
CA GLU A 79 -28.08 7.89 29.68
C GLU A 79 -27.41 7.99 28.30
N VAL A 80 -28.22 8.10 27.26
CA VAL A 80 -27.77 8.32 25.88
C VAL A 80 -27.17 9.72 25.83
N GLY A 81 -25.87 9.83 26.11
CA GLY A 81 -25.07 10.96 25.64
C GLY A 81 -25.23 11.06 24.13
N GLU A 82 -25.38 12.27 23.60
CA GLU A 82 -25.33 12.48 22.14
C GLU A 82 -24.04 11.85 21.62
N ALA A 83 -24.17 10.73 20.90
CA ALA A 83 -23.04 10.10 20.24
C ALA A 83 -22.43 11.14 19.31
N LEU A 84 -21.18 11.52 19.57
CA LEU A 84 -20.41 12.37 18.67
C LEU A 84 -20.42 11.69 17.29
N GLU A 85 -21.06 12.33 16.31
CA GLU A 85 -21.10 11.83 14.94
C GLU A 85 -19.67 11.89 14.38
N PHE A 86 -19.10 10.74 14.06
CA PHE A 86 -17.74 10.66 13.52
C PHE A 86 -17.64 11.36 12.16
N ALA A 87 -17.00 12.53 12.14
CA ALA A 87 -16.79 13.34 10.95
C ALA A 87 -15.36 13.19 10.43
N PHE A 88 -15.13 12.18 9.58
CA PHE A 88 -13.83 12.00 8.91
C PHE A 88 -13.59 13.05 7.82
N GLN A 89 -12.33 13.28 7.45
CA GLN A 89 -12.00 14.13 6.30
C GLN A 89 -12.42 13.47 4.98
N GLY A 90 -13.44 14.04 4.35
CA GLY A 90 -14.01 13.51 3.11
C GLY A 90 -13.08 13.60 1.89
N CYS A 91 -13.49 12.93 0.81
CA CYS A 91 -12.80 12.99 -0.46
C CYS A 91 -12.83 14.40 -1.05
N VAL A 92 -11.74 14.80 -1.73
CA VAL A 92 -11.61 16.15 -2.31
C VAL A 92 -12.22 16.27 -3.72
N HIS A 93 -12.71 15.16 -4.27
CA HIS A 93 -13.51 15.10 -5.48
C HIS A 93 -14.26 13.75 -5.57
N GLY A 94 -15.34 13.69 -6.34
CA GLY A 94 -15.99 12.44 -6.79
C GLY A 94 -15.40 11.85 -8.09
N LEU A 95 -15.99 10.75 -8.58
CA LEU A 95 -15.56 10.06 -9.81
C LEU A 95 -15.60 10.99 -11.04
N ASP A 96 -16.73 11.68 -11.22
CA ASP A 96 -16.99 12.57 -12.36
C ASP A 96 -16.55 14.02 -12.13
N GLU A 97 -16.01 14.31 -10.94
CA GLU A 97 -15.61 15.65 -10.56
C GLU A 97 -14.18 15.97 -10.98
N LYS A 98 -13.89 17.25 -11.19
CA LYS A 98 -12.54 17.67 -11.53
C LYS A 98 -11.65 17.58 -10.29
N ARG A 99 -10.58 16.76 -10.38
CA ARG A 99 -9.52 16.70 -9.36
C ARG A 99 -8.97 18.12 -9.08
N PRO A 100 -8.94 18.56 -7.80
CA PRO A 100 -8.31 19.82 -7.42
C PRO A 100 -6.82 19.84 -7.80
N ARG A 101 -6.31 21.03 -8.12
CA ARG A 101 -4.89 21.20 -8.43
C ARG A 101 -4.06 20.89 -7.18
N LEU A 102 -3.09 19.99 -7.33
CA LEU A 102 -2.14 19.67 -6.27
C LEU A 102 -1.21 20.87 -6.01
N THR A 103 -1.09 21.25 -4.75
CA THR A 103 -0.20 22.32 -4.30
C THR A 103 0.93 21.75 -3.44
N LYS A 104 2.05 22.48 -3.38
CA LYS A 104 3.17 22.13 -2.48
C LYS A 104 2.74 22.14 -1.01
N GLU A 105 1.75 22.97 -0.66
CA GLU A 105 1.19 23.04 0.69
C GLU A 105 0.51 21.73 1.08
N VAL A 106 -0.40 21.24 0.23
CA VAL A 106 -1.07 19.95 0.45
C VAL A 106 -0.05 18.84 0.62
N GLN A 107 0.98 18.79 -0.24
CA GLN A 107 2.03 17.78 -0.13
C GLN A 107 2.83 17.88 1.18
N ARG A 108 3.09 19.09 1.67
CA ARG A 108 3.79 19.32 2.93
C ARG A 108 2.92 18.91 4.11
N ARG A 109 1.65 19.36 4.16
CA ARG A 109 0.67 18.97 5.17
C ARG A 109 0.53 17.45 5.26
N THR A 110 0.36 16.76 4.13
CA THR A 110 0.25 15.28 4.09
C THR A 110 1.48 14.59 4.68
N LYS A 111 2.69 15.07 4.39
CA LYS A 111 3.90 14.50 4.99
C LYS A 111 3.92 14.72 6.50
N ARG A 112 3.51 15.89 6.99
CA ARG A 112 3.41 16.16 8.42
C ARG A 112 2.36 15.25 9.10
N ILE A 113 1.24 14.96 8.44
CA ILE A 113 0.24 13.99 8.95
C ILE A 113 0.87 12.59 9.07
N ILE A 114 1.52 12.09 8.01
CA ILE A 114 2.22 10.78 8.06
C ILE A 114 3.27 10.77 9.18
N ASP A 115 4.01 11.86 9.34
CA ASP A 115 5.02 12.03 10.38
C ASP A 115 4.41 11.99 11.79
N HIS A 116 3.30 12.70 11.99
CA HIS A 116 2.55 12.77 13.24
C HIS A 116 2.01 11.37 13.61
N VAL A 117 1.27 10.72 12.72
CA VAL A 117 0.71 9.39 12.96
C VAL A 117 1.83 8.37 13.21
N ALA A 118 2.92 8.41 12.43
CA ALA A 118 4.07 7.52 12.64
C ALA A 118 4.73 7.73 14.02
N LYS A 119 4.80 8.97 14.50
CA LYS A 119 5.31 9.29 15.85
C LYS A 119 4.38 8.74 16.93
N ARG A 120 3.08 8.97 16.81
CA ARG A 120 2.09 8.54 17.82
C ARG A 120 1.97 7.03 17.92
N THR A 121 2.03 6.35 16.78
CA THR A 121 2.01 4.89 16.71
C THR A 121 3.36 4.23 16.99
N ARG A 122 4.43 5.02 17.18
CA ARG A 122 5.81 4.55 17.37
C ARG A 122 6.30 3.64 16.25
N MET A 123 5.88 3.91 15.01
CA MET A 123 6.33 3.20 13.82
C MET A 123 7.84 3.35 13.61
N SER A 124 8.47 2.33 13.04
CA SER A 124 9.88 2.41 12.67
C SER A 124 10.13 3.45 11.57
N PRO A 125 11.34 4.06 11.51
CA PRO A 125 11.71 4.93 10.40
C PRO A 125 11.60 4.27 9.02
N SER A 126 11.87 2.96 8.92
CA SER A 126 11.71 2.21 7.67
C SER A 126 10.25 2.11 7.25
N PHE A 127 9.32 1.86 8.18
CA PHE A 127 7.91 1.79 7.82
C PHE A 127 7.36 3.16 7.38
N LYS A 128 7.73 4.23 8.10
CA LYS A 128 7.42 5.61 7.68
C LYS A 128 7.93 5.92 6.27
N LYS A 129 9.16 5.50 5.93
CA LYS A 129 9.72 5.64 4.57
C LYS A 129 8.91 4.87 3.54
N LEU A 130 8.43 3.66 3.87
CA LEU A 130 7.54 2.91 2.99
C LEU A 130 6.24 3.68 2.74
N LEU A 131 5.55 4.14 3.78
CA LEU A 131 4.32 4.94 3.64
C LEU A 131 4.55 6.17 2.76
N THR A 132 5.63 6.91 3.04
CA THR A 132 6.04 8.09 2.26
C THR A 132 6.27 7.75 0.78
N LEU A 133 6.93 6.62 0.49
CA LEU A 133 7.18 6.15 -0.88
C LEU A 133 5.88 5.77 -1.59
N VAL A 134 4.97 5.08 -0.92
CA VAL A 134 3.68 4.66 -1.50
C VAL A 134 2.80 5.88 -1.73
N ALA A 135 2.64 6.78 -0.75
CA ALA A 135 1.86 8.01 -0.92
C ALA A 135 2.38 8.89 -2.07
N LEU A 136 3.70 8.98 -2.25
CA LEU A 136 4.27 9.67 -3.41
C LEU A 136 3.84 9.03 -4.72
N ARG A 137 3.85 7.69 -4.81
CA ARG A 137 3.49 6.97 -6.02
C ARG A 137 2.01 7.09 -6.34
N GLU A 138 1.14 6.76 -5.38
CA GLU A 138 -0.28 6.56 -5.66
C GLU A 138 -1.02 7.89 -5.76
N SER A 139 -0.70 8.85 -4.89
CA SER A 139 -1.47 10.10 -4.79
C SER A 139 -0.64 11.36 -5.03
N SER A 140 0.68 11.24 -5.19
CA SER A 140 1.59 12.39 -5.10
C SER A 140 1.39 13.19 -3.80
N TYR A 141 1.02 12.51 -2.72
CA TYR A 141 0.59 13.06 -1.43
C TYR A 141 -0.70 13.90 -1.44
N GLN A 142 -1.58 13.69 -2.42
CA GLN A 142 -2.90 14.33 -2.41
C GLN A 142 -3.85 13.58 -1.49
N GLN A 143 -4.32 14.26 -0.44
CA GLN A 143 -5.33 13.76 0.49
C GLN A 143 -6.69 13.62 -0.20
N GLY A 144 -7.53 12.70 0.30
CA GLY A 144 -8.90 12.52 -0.18
C GLY A 144 -9.06 12.19 -1.67
N LEU A 145 -8.05 11.58 -2.28
CA LEU A 145 -8.07 11.26 -3.71
C LEU A 145 -9.04 10.10 -3.99
N VAL A 146 -9.84 10.23 -5.06
CA VAL A 146 -10.58 9.11 -5.66
C VAL A 146 -9.84 8.66 -6.91
N HIS A 147 -9.34 7.42 -6.92
CA HIS A 147 -8.58 6.89 -8.04
C HIS A 147 -9.55 6.50 -9.16
N ARG A 148 -9.28 6.98 -10.37
CA ARG A 148 -10.24 6.94 -11.49
C ARG A 148 -9.59 6.56 -12.82
N LEU A 149 -8.36 6.05 -12.81
CA LEU A 149 -7.82 5.47 -14.03
C LEU A 149 -8.64 4.22 -14.35
N GLN A 150 -8.76 3.89 -15.63
CA GLN A 150 -9.56 2.75 -16.07
C GLN A 150 -9.22 1.45 -15.31
N PRO A 151 -7.93 1.11 -15.05
CA PRO A 151 -7.58 -0.05 -14.24
C PRO A 151 -8.10 0.01 -12.79
N ASP A 152 -8.18 1.20 -12.18
CA ASP A 152 -8.70 1.38 -10.82
C ASP A 152 -10.20 1.09 -10.77
N LEU A 153 -10.94 1.59 -11.77
CA LEU A 153 -12.38 1.42 -11.88
C LEU A 153 -12.74 -0.05 -12.14
N GLU A 154 -12.05 -0.69 -13.09
CA GLU A 154 -12.23 -2.11 -13.39
C GLU A 154 -11.87 -2.99 -12.18
N GLY A 155 -10.75 -2.69 -11.52
CA GLY A 155 -10.33 -3.38 -10.31
C GLY A 155 -11.32 -3.23 -9.16
N SER A 156 -11.88 -2.03 -8.97
CA SER A 156 -12.92 -1.76 -7.96
C SER A 156 -14.22 -2.51 -8.28
N GLN A 157 -14.68 -2.49 -9.52
CA GLN A 157 -15.89 -3.20 -9.93
C GLN A 157 -15.73 -4.73 -9.83
N ALA A 158 -14.58 -5.28 -10.22
CA ALA A 158 -14.28 -6.69 -10.06
C ALA A 158 -14.24 -7.10 -8.57
N ALA A 159 -13.59 -6.28 -7.73
CA ALA A 159 -13.53 -6.50 -6.29
C ALA A 159 -14.93 -6.46 -5.65
N TRP A 160 -15.76 -5.48 -6.02
CA TRP A 160 -17.13 -5.36 -5.52
C TRP A 160 -17.97 -6.61 -5.86
N ARG A 161 -17.92 -7.09 -7.10
CA ARG A 161 -18.62 -8.34 -7.49
C ARG A 161 -18.21 -9.54 -6.63
N LYS A 162 -16.96 -9.59 -6.19
CA LYS A 162 -16.41 -10.66 -5.34
C LYS A 162 -16.74 -10.48 -3.86
N MET A 163 -16.76 -9.24 -3.37
CA MET A 163 -16.73 -8.93 -1.94
C MET A 163 -18.05 -8.40 -1.39
N SER A 164 -18.99 -7.96 -2.23
CA SER A 164 -20.23 -7.26 -1.82
C SER A 164 -21.03 -7.98 -0.73
N LYS A 165 -21.13 -9.32 -0.78
CA LYS A 165 -21.80 -10.12 0.26
C LYS A 165 -21.21 -9.92 1.66
N ARG A 166 -19.92 -9.58 1.75
CA ARG A 166 -19.24 -9.25 3.00
C ARG A 166 -19.58 -7.87 3.52
N TYR A 167 -20.49 -7.15 2.88
CA TYR A 167 -20.97 -5.85 3.33
C TYR A 167 -22.49 -5.85 3.52
N GLU A 168 -23.13 -7.03 3.52
CA GLU A 168 -24.54 -7.13 3.94
C GLU A 168 -24.73 -6.48 5.32
N GLY A 169 -25.71 -5.56 5.39
CA GLY A 169 -26.00 -4.75 6.58
C GLY A 169 -25.27 -3.40 6.66
N ASN A 170 -24.36 -3.09 5.74
CA ASN A 170 -23.74 -1.77 5.62
C ASN A 170 -24.68 -0.84 4.82
N ASP A 171 -24.88 0.39 5.30
CA ASP A 171 -25.80 1.38 4.71
C ASP A 171 -25.44 1.81 3.27
N PHE A 172 -24.18 1.61 2.88
CA PHE A 172 -23.62 1.95 1.58
C PHE A 172 -23.47 0.73 0.66
N ALA A 173 -23.85 -0.47 1.11
CA ALA A 173 -23.65 -1.70 0.35
C ALA A 173 -24.44 -1.73 -0.97
N ASP A 174 -25.58 -1.06 -1.07
CA ASP A 174 -26.38 -1.11 -2.30
C ASP A 174 -25.82 -0.23 -3.44
N ASP A 175 -24.95 0.74 -3.13
CA ASP A 175 -24.35 1.63 -4.12
C ASP A 175 -22.90 1.23 -4.43
N SER A 176 -22.76 0.34 -5.42
CA SER A 176 -21.45 -0.09 -5.93
C SER A 176 -20.53 1.05 -6.38
N THR A 177 -21.07 2.23 -6.68
CA THR A 177 -20.26 3.37 -7.15
C THR A 177 -19.44 4.01 -6.02
N LEU A 178 -19.81 3.76 -4.75
CA LEU A 178 -19.07 4.18 -3.57
C LEU A 178 -17.92 3.22 -3.20
N TRP A 179 -17.83 2.05 -3.85
CA TRP A 179 -16.83 1.03 -3.51
C TRP A 179 -15.62 1.11 -4.45
N GLN A 180 -14.91 2.25 -4.40
CA GLN A 180 -13.76 2.56 -5.26
C GLN A 180 -12.41 2.42 -4.54
N THR A 181 -11.36 2.72 -5.28
CA THR A 181 -10.00 2.93 -4.75
C THR A 181 -9.84 4.37 -4.27
N TYR A 182 -9.42 4.54 -3.01
CA TYR A 182 -9.36 5.83 -2.31
C TYR A 182 -7.98 6.12 -1.71
N GLY A 183 -7.80 7.39 -1.33
CA GLY A 183 -6.81 7.80 -0.35
C GLY A 183 -5.39 7.99 -0.89
N LEU A 184 -4.48 8.19 0.05
CA LEU A 184 -3.05 8.40 -0.18
C LEU A 184 -2.39 7.17 -0.80
N PHE A 185 -2.84 5.97 -0.42
CA PHE A 185 -2.19 4.71 -0.77
C PHE A 185 -2.93 3.89 -1.84
N GLY A 186 -3.94 4.45 -2.50
CA GLY A 186 -4.69 3.74 -3.55
C GLY A 186 -5.33 2.46 -3.01
N MET A 187 -6.00 2.55 -1.87
CA MET A 187 -6.62 1.39 -1.22
C MET A 187 -8.02 1.15 -1.77
N ASN A 188 -8.22 -0.02 -2.36
CA ASN A 188 -9.52 -0.46 -2.85
C ASN A 188 -10.45 -0.80 -1.67
N SER A 189 -11.46 0.05 -1.44
CA SER A 189 -12.38 -0.03 -0.29
C SER A 189 -12.98 -1.41 -0.06
N ASN A 190 -13.25 -2.18 -1.13
CA ASN A 190 -13.74 -3.56 -1.08
C ASN A 190 -12.89 -4.52 -0.23
N TYR A 191 -11.60 -4.21 -0.04
CA TYR A 191 -10.69 -5.02 0.77
C TYR A 191 -10.24 -4.30 2.05
N PHE A 192 -10.19 -2.97 2.01
CA PHE A 192 -9.55 -2.17 3.06
C PHE A 192 -10.55 -1.55 4.04
N THR A 193 -11.79 -1.29 3.64
CA THR A 193 -12.83 -0.78 4.57
C THR A 193 -13.06 -1.76 5.72
N MET A 194 -13.03 -3.07 5.47
CA MET A 194 -13.18 -4.08 6.53
C MET A 194 -11.99 -4.14 7.53
N LEU A 195 -10.86 -3.50 7.21
CA LEU A 195 -9.75 -3.34 8.14
C LEU A 195 -9.92 -2.10 9.03
N TRP A 196 -10.79 -1.17 8.62
CA TRP A 196 -11.27 -0.07 9.44
C TRP A 196 -12.49 -0.53 10.24
N ASP A 197 -13.63 -0.56 9.59
CA ASP A 197 -14.91 -1.08 10.08
C ASP A 197 -15.74 -1.52 8.86
N ARG A 198 -16.30 -2.72 8.93
CA ARG A 198 -17.14 -3.29 7.87
C ARG A 198 -18.44 -2.48 7.67
N ALA A 199 -18.93 -1.76 8.68
CA ALA A 199 -20.15 -0.96 8.59
C ALA A 199 -19.90 0.49 8.14
N ALA A 200 -18.64 0.94 8.11
CA ALA A 200 -18.29 2.31 7.75
C ALA A 200 -18.58 2.64 6.28
N ASP A 201 -18.75 3.94 6.02
CA ASP A 201 -18.70 4.50 4.67
C ASP A 201 -17.35 4.15 4.00
N PRO A 202 -17.32 3.51 2.82
CA PRO A 202 -16.06 3.17 2.15
C PRO A 202 -15.17 4.38 1.85
N ARG A 203 -15.75 5.59 1.77
CA ARG A 203 -15.04 6.86 1.57
C ARG A 203 -14.27 7.32 2.81
N VAL A 204 -14.41 6.66 3.95
CA VAL A 204 -13.58 6.92 5.14
C VAL A 204 -12.08 6.83 4.85
N LEU A 205 -11.69 6.02 3.84
CA LEU A 205 -10.31 5.91 3.36
C LEU A 205 -9.78 7.17 2.65
N CYS A 206 -10.62 8.18 2.41
CA CYS A 206 -10.18 9.50 1.97
C CYS A 206 -9.49 10.30 3.09
N ASP A 207 -9.78 9.98 4.35
CA ASP A 207 -9.14 10.61 5.50
C ASP A 207 -7.69 10.11 5.63
N PRO A 208 -6.68 11.00 5.57
CA PRO A 208 -5.28 10.60 5.56
C PRO A 208 -4.80 9.94 6.86
N ILE A 209 -5.42 10.21 8.01
CA ILE A 209 -5.09 9.51 9.27
C ILE A 209 -5.64 8.09 9.21
N VAL A 210 -6.92 7.93 8.84
CA VAL A 210 -7.54 6.61 8.65
C VAL A 210 -6.75 5.78 7.63
N ASP A 211 -6.37 6.38 6.50
CA ASP A 211 -5.63 5.72 5.42
C ASP A 211 -4.27 5.16 5.93
N VAL A 212 -3.55 5.91 6.77
CA VAL A 212 -2.29 5.46 7.39
C VAL A 212 -2.51 4.29 8.35
N LEU A 213 -3.54 4.38 9.20
CA LEU A 213 -3.88 3.34 10.18
C LEU A 213 -4.33 2.05 9.48
N VAL A 214 -5.18 2.15 8.45
CA VAL A 214 -5.63 1.02 7.66
C VAL A 214 -4.47 0.37 6.89
N TYR A 215 -3.55 1.16 6.34
CA TYR A 215 -2.35 0.61 5.71
C TYR A 215 -1.47 -0.15 6.72
N ARG A 216 -1.33 0.36 7.94
CA ARG A 216 -0.65 -0.34 9.05
C ARG A 216 -1.33 -1.67 9.36
N ARG A 217 -2.65 -1.69 9.54
CA ARG A 217 -3.43 -2.91 9.81
C ARG A 217 -3.29 -3.92 8.66
N ALA A 218 -3.28 -3.45 7.41
CA ALA A 218 -3.04 -4.29 6.23
C ALA A 218 -1.62 -4.88 6.21
N ALA A 219 -0.61 -4.08 6.53
CA ALA A 219 0.78 -4.54 6.63
C ALA A 219 0.95 -5.56 7.77
N GLU A 220 0.26 -5.39 8.90
CA GLU A 220 0.25 -6.33 10.00
C GLU A 220 -0.38 -7.68 9.57
N ARG A 221 -1.52 -7.64 8.88
CA ARG A 221 -2.16 -8.83 8.32
C ARG A 221 -1.26 -9.54 7.31
N ALA A 222 -0.61 -8.78 6.41
CA ALA A 222 0.35 -9.32 5.46
C ALA A 222 1.55 -9.97 6.17
N LEU A 223 2.09 -9.33 7.20
CA LEU A 223 3.20 -9.85 7.99
C LEU A 223 2.84 -11.17 8.68
N ARG A 224 1.63 -11.30 9.27
CA ARG A 224 1.14 -12.55 9.84
C ARG A 224 1.12 -13.68 8.80
N LYS A 225 0.66 -13.38 7.59
CA LYS A 225 0.64 -14.34 6.47
C LYS A 225 2.06 -14.75 6.04
N LEU A 226 2.98 -13.79 5.92
CA LEU A 226 4.36 -14.03 5.47
C LEU A 226 5.21 -14.78 6.50
N ASN A 227 4.90 -14.65 7.79
CA ASN A 227 5.55 -15.42 8.84
C ASN A 227 5.05 -16.88 8.95
N GLY A 228 4.00 -17.25 8.21
CA GLY A 228 3.43 -18.58 8.18
C GLY A 228 3.80 -19.38 6.93
N THR A 229 3.36 -20.63 6.89
CA THR A 229 3.36 -21.43 5.66
C THR A 229 2.17 -21.02 4.79
N ILE A 230 2.44 -20.65 3.55
CA ILE A 230 1.42 -20.22 2.58
C ILE A 230 1.12 -21.41 1.66
N ARG A 231 -0.15 -21.80 1.56
CA ARG A 231 -0.58 -22.82 0.60
C ARG A 231 -0.73 -22.19 -0.79
N CYS A 232 0.09 -22.62 -1.73
CA CYS A 232 0.09 -22.15 -3.11
C CYS A 232 -0.35 -23.25 -4.07
N ARG A 233 -0.69 -22.88 -5.30
CA ARG A 233 -0.95 -23.82 -6.39
C ARG A 233 0.06 -23.61 -7.51
N ASP A 234 0.56 -24.70 -8.07
CA ASP A 234 1.48 -24.65 -9.20
C ASP A 234 0.73 -24.46 -10.53
N ALA A 235 1.45 -24.52 -11.66
CA ALA A 235 0.87 -24.37 -12.99
C ALA A 235 -0.11 -25.51 -13.37
N ASN A 236 -0.12 -26.61 -12.63
CA ASN A 236 -1.02 -27.75 -12.81
C ASN A 236 -2.17 -27.76 -11.80
N GLY A 237 -2.26 -26.73 -10.95
CA GLY A 237 -3.25 -26.63 -9.87
C GLY A 237 -2.90 -27.47 -8.63
N GLU A 238 -1.74 -28.12 -8.59
CA GLU A 238 -1.29 -28.93 -7.47
C GLU A 238 -0.86 -28.03 -6.31
N ALA A 239 -1.34 -28.37 -5.11
CA ALA A 239 -1.10 -27.54 -3.95
C ALA A 239 0.27 -27.84 -3.32
N PHE A 240 1.06 -26.80 -3.04
CA PHE A 240 2.36 -26.89 -2.39
C PHE A 240 2.51 -25.85 -1.28
N ASP A 241 3.41 -26.12 -0.33
CA ASP A 241 3.70 -25.21 0.77
C ASP A 241 4.83 -24.26 0.38
N TYR A 242 4.60 -22.97 0.56
CA TYR A 242 5.54 -21.91 0.24
C TYR A 242 5.87 -21.11 1.50
N GLN A 243 7.15 -20.79 1.67
CA GLN A 243 7.64 -19.89 2.71
C GLN A 243 8.48 -18.81 2.05
N THR A 244 8.40 -17.60 2.60
CA THR A 244 9.14 -16.45 2.10
C THR A 244 9.52 -15.55 3.27
N GLU A 245 10.60 -14.80 3.11
CA GLU A 245 11.01 -13.85 4.15
C GLU A 245 10.06 -12.65 4.18
N PRO A 246 9.64 -12.19 5.38
CA PRO A 246 8.78 -11.03 5.52
C PRO A 246 9.59 -9.74 5.31
N THR A 247 9.96 -9.41 4.08
CA THR A 247 10.69 -8.18 3.76
C THR A 247 9.75 -7.03 3.42
N TRP A 248 10.23 -5.77 3.41
CA TRP A 248 9.39 -4.64 3.00
C TRP A 248 8.82 -4.81 1.59
N ALA A 249 9.59 -5.38 0.66
CA ALA A 249 9.09 -5.70 -0.68
C ALA A 249 7.97 -6.76 -0.64
N ALA A 250 8.11 -7.80 0.18
CA ALA A 250 7.09 -8.85 0.31
C ALA A 250 5.82 -8.33 0.98
N VAL A 251 5.96 -7.54 2.06
CA VAL A 251 4.84 -6.90 2.78
C VAL A 251 4.10 -5.96 1.85
N HIS A 252 4.79 -5.03 1.17
CA HIS A 252 4.17 -4.10 0.24
C HIS A 252 3.46 -4.81 -0.91
N ARG A 253 4.10 -5.82 -1.53
CA ARG A 253 3.47 -6.63 -2.58
C ARG A 253 2.18 -7.28 -2.10
N ALA A 254 2.17 -7.84 -0.89
CA ALA A 254 0.98 -8.48 -0.33
C ALA A 254 -0.14 -7.48 -0.01
N VAL A 255 0.20 -6.28 0.48
CA VAL A 255 -0.76 -5.20 0.74
C VAL A 255 -1.37 -4.69 -0.57
N SER A 256 -0.55 -4.44 -1.61
CA SER A 256 -1.00 -3.94 -2.91
C SER A 256 -1.68 -5.01 -3.79
N GLY A 257 -2.22 -6.09 -3.21
CA GLY A 257 -2.96 -7.14 -3.92
C GLY A 257 -2.11 -8.09 -4.76
N GLY A 258 -0.78 -7.98 -4.71
CA GLY A 258 0.12 -8.88 -5.43
C GLY A 258 0.09 -10.30 -4.87
N LYS A 259 0.03 -11.30 -5.77
CA LYS A 259 0.12 -12.73 -5.39
C LYS A 259 1.46 -12.98 -4.69
N VAL A 260 1.45 -13.49 -3.46
CA VAL A 260 2.68 -13.87 -2.72
C VAL A 260 3.25 -15.19 -3.23
N CYS A 261 2.38 -16.08 -3.69
CA CYS A 261 2.79 -17.33 -4.31
C CYS A 261 3.61 -17.09 -5.58
N PRO A 262 4.62 -17.92 -5.86
CA PRO A 262 5.26 -17.98 -7.18
C PRO A 262 4.18 -18.17 -8.25
N ALA A 263 4.25 -17.39 -9.32
CA ALA A 263 3.23 -17.39 -10.37
C ALA A 263 3.86 -17.75 -11.73
N LYS A 264 3.02 -18.16 -12.68
CA LYS A 264 3.42 -18.42 -14.07
C LYS A 264 4.09 -17.20 -14.74
N HIS A 265 3.80 -16.00 -14.25
CA HIS A 265 4.37 -14.72 -14.71
C HIS A 265 5.46 -14.17 -13.79
N GLU A 266 6.38 -15.01 -13.32
CA GLU A 266 7.52 -14.60 -12.48
C GLU A 266 8.33 -13.44 -13.08
N ASN A 267 8.44 -13.37 -14.41
CA ASN A 267 9.14 -12.28 -15.10
C ASN A 267 8.53 -10.91 -14.80
N GLN A 268 7.20 -10.76 -14.85
CA GLN A 268 6.53 -9.50 -14.53
C GLN A 268 6.69 -9.17 -13.05
N ALA A 269 6.54 -10.15 -12.16
CA ALA A 269 6.76 -9.96 -10.73
C ALA A 269 8.21 -9.51 -10.43
N ALA A 270 9.19 -10.05 -11.15
CA ALA A 270 10.60 -9.66 -11.03
C ALA A 270 10.84 -8.22 -11.52
N ILE A 271 10.21 -7.82 -12.62
CA ILE A 271 10.26 -6.45 -13.15
C ILE A 271 9.67 -5.47 -12.13
N MET A 272 8.47 -5.73 -11.62
CA MET A 272 7.81 -4.88 -10.62
C MET A 272 8.64 -4.78 -9.33
N ARG A 273 9.24 -5.90 -8.90
CA ARG A 273 10.17 -5.92 -7.77
C ARG A 273 11.40 -5.06 -8.03
N LYS A 274 11.99 -5.11 -9.24
CA LYS A 274 13.13 -4.28 -9.63
C LYS A 274 12.80 -2.79 -9.51
N TYR A 275 11.64 -2.36 -10.03
CA TYR A 275 11.20 -0.96 -9.94
C TYR A 275 10.92 -0.51 -8.51
N PHE A 276 10.26 -1.34 -7.71
CA PHE A 276 10.05 -1.05 -6.29
C PHE A 276 11.39 -0.92 -5.55
N ASN A 277 12.29 -1.89 -5.72
CA ASN A 277 13.59 -1.89 -5.06
C ASN A 277 14.42 -0.66 -5.41
N ALA A 278 14.47 -0.27 -6.69
CA ALA A 278 15.19 0.92 -7.13
C ALA A 278 14.63 2.21 -6.50
N ARG A 279 13.30 2.32 -6.35
CA ARG A 279 12.66 3.46 -5.68
C ARG A 279 12.90 3.45 -4.18
N ALA A 280 12.77 2.30 -3.53
CA ALA A 280 13.01 2.12 -2.10
C ALA A 280 14.45 2.53 -1.74
N SER A 281 15.44 2.01 -2.46
CA SER A 281 16.85 2.33 -2.22
C SER A 281 17.15 3.83 -2.39
N ARG A 282 16.56 4.48 -3.41
CA ARG A 282 16.70 5.95 -3.59
C ARG A 282 16.10 6.77 -2.45
N LYS A 283 15.12 6.23 -1.72
CA LYS A 283 14.52 6.84 -0.52
C LYS A 283 15.15 6.34 0.78
N GLY A 284 16.24 5.57 0.69
CA GLY A 284 16.95 5.03 1.84
C GLY A 284 16.14 3.98 2.62
N LEU A 285 15.19 3.31 1.97
CA LEU A 285 14.51 2.11 2.47
C LEU A 285 15.23 0.89 1.89
N ASP A 286 15.66 -0.04 2.74
CA ASP A 286 16.15 -1.34 2.27
C ASP A 286 14.93 -2.24 1.97
N PRO A 287 14.62 -2.55 0.71
CA PRO A 287 13.45 -3.36 0.38
C PRO A 287 13.57 -4.82 0.85
N ASN A 288 14.77 -5.28 1.18
CA ASN A 288 15.04 -6.64 1.67
C ASN A 288 15.21 -6.70 3.19
N GLU A 289 15.10 -5.57 3.90
CA GLU A 289 15.09 -5.55 5.37
C GLU A 289 13.94 -6.42 5.87
N ARG A 290 14.25 -7.32 6.81
CA ARG A 290 13.27 -8.19 7.44
C ARG A 290 12.37 -7.38 8.39
N VAL A 291 11.07 -7.50 8.17
CA VAL A 291 10.03 -6.78 8.90
C VAL A 291 9.61 -7.57 10.13
N THR A 292 9.37 -6.86 11.23
CA THR A 292 8.81 -7.41 12.47
C THR A 292 7.59 -6.61 12.90
N GLY A 293 6.71 -7.19 13.72
CA GLY A 293 5.51 -6.49 14.19
C GLY A 293 5.84 -5.18 14.91
N LYS A 294 6.93 -5.16 15.69
CA LYS A 294 7.42 -3.96 16.37
C LYS A 294 7.71 -2.79 15.40
N MET A 295 8.13 -3.09 14.17
CA MET A 295 8.44 -2.04 13.18
C MET A 295 7.18 -1.34 12.65
N LEU A 296 6.01 -1.97 12.75
CA LEU A 296 4.72 -1.42 12.34
C LEU A 296 4.09 -0.51 13.40
N GLY A 297 4.63 -0.50 14.62
CA GLY A 297 4.06 0.27 15.72
C GLY A 297 2.73 -0.29 16.24
N ALA A 298 2.16 0.40 17.22
CA ALA A 298 0.86 0.10 17.81
C ALA A 298 -0.03 1.35 17.70
N GLU A 299 -1.34 1.16 17.57
CA GLU A 299 -2.27 2.29 17.57
C GLU A 299 -2.32 2.89 18.99
N PRO A 300 -2.28 4.23 19.12
CA PRO A 300 -2.40 4.88 20.40
C PRO A 300 -3.81 4.67 20.99
N ASP A 301 -3.87 4.45 22.29
CA ASP A 301 -5.08 4.26 23.09
C ASP A 301 -5.36 5.44 24.04
N GLU A 302 -4.52 6.47 23.97
CA GLU A 302 -4.62 7.68 24.79
C GLU A 302 -4.05 8.90 24.06
N SER A 303 -4.55 10.09 24.41
CA SER A 303 -4.06 11.40 23.98
C SER A 303 -2.64 11.67 24.49
N VAL A 304 -2.01 12.73 23.99
CA VAL A 304 -0.70 13.20 24.51
C VAL A 304 -0.72 13.54 26.01
N ASP A 305 -1.89 13.88 26.56
CA ASP A 305 -2.10 14.20 27.97
C ASP A 305 -2.48 12.97 28.82
N GLY A 306 -2.61 11.80 28.20
CA GLY A 306 -2.96 10.53 28.85
C GLY A 306 -4.46 10.32 29.05
N GLU A 307 -5.31 11.06 28.34
CA GLU A 307 -6.75 10.80 28.32
C GLU A 307 -7.03 9.60 27.41
N PRO A 308 -7.69 8.55 27.90
CA PRO A 308 -7.93 7.35 27.10
C PRO A 308 -8.91 7.63 25.95
N TRP A 309 -8.69 6.97 24.81
CA TRP A 309 -9.65 6.86 23.72
C TRP A 309 -10.29 5.48 23.74
N GLU A 310 -11.61 5.43 23.91
CA GLU A 310 -12.37 4.18 24.04
C GLU A 310 -12.81 3.63 22.68
N THR A 311 -12.89 4.52 21.67
CA THR A 311 -13.28 4.18 20.30
C THR A 311 -12.19 4.54 19.29
N GLN A 312 -12.23 3.89 18.12
CA GLN A 312 -11.31 4.25 17.03
C GLN A 312 -11.62 5.64 16.45
N GLU A 313 -12.88 6.06 16.54
CA GLU A 313 -13.37 7.37 16.11
C GLU A 313 -12.79 8.47 17.00
N GLU A 314 -12.83 8.29 18.32
CA GLU A 314 -12.16 9.18 19.29
C GLU A 314 -10.66 9.25 19.04
N MET A 315 -10.00 8.11 18.77
CA MET A 315 -8.58 8.10 18.40
C MET A 315 -8.30 8.94 17.15
N VAL A 316 -9.10 8.82 16.09
CA VAL A 316 -8.87 9.59 14.86
C VAL A 316 -9.12 11.08 15.09
N MET A 317 -10.20 11.43 15.79
CA MET A 317 -10.50 12.84 16.13
C MET A 317 -9.38 13.43 16.99
N GLY A 318 -8.94 12.71 18.03
CA GLY A 318 -7.84 13.14 18.88
C GLY A 318 -6.51 13.28 18.13
N LEU A 319 -6.19 12.39 17.19
CA LEU A 319 -5.02 12.55 16.33
C LEU A 319 -5.12 13.77 15.39
N TRP A 320 -6.32 14.12 14.93
CA TRP A 320 -6.54 15.34 14.17
C TRP A 320 -6.37 16.59 15.04
N GLU A 321 -6.95 16.62 16.22
CA GLU A 321 -6.81 17.73 17.18
C GLU A 321 -5.34 17.95 17.56
N GLU A 322 -4.62 16.86 17.87
CA GLU A 322 -3.18 16.92 18.14
C GLU A 322 -2.39 17.44 16.93
N PHE A 323 -2.76 17.05 15.72
CA PHE A 323 -2.10 17.50 14.50
C PHE A 323 -2.35 18.99 14.23
N GLU A 324 -3.59 19.44 14.33
CA GLU A 324 -3.98 20.84 14.08
C GLU A 324 -3.33 21.79 15.09
N ALA A 325 -3.26 21.40 16.37
CA ALA A 325 -2.53 22.16 17.38
C ALA A 325 -1.04 22.34 17.02
N LEU A 326 -0.39 21.31 16.45
CA LEU A 326 1.00 21.41 15.97
C LEU A 326 1.14 22.30 14.73
N GLU A 327 0.09 22.48 13.94
CA GLU A 327 0.13 23.40 12.80
C GLU A 327 0.02 24.85 13.26
N ASP A 328 -0.88 25.14 14.20
CA ASP A 328 -1.08 26.48 14.75
C ASP A 328 0.19 27.00 15.45
N GLU A 329 0.93 26.14 16.16
CA GLU A 329 2.21 26.50 16.80
C GLU A 329 3.32 26.85 15.79
N GLU A 330 3.33 26.25 14.60
CA GLU A 330 4.34 26.53 13.57
C GLU A 330 4.05 27.83 12.80
N GLU A 331 2.78 28.27 12.77
CA GLU A 331 2.36 29.51 12.10
C GLU A 331 2.45 30.76 12.99
N SER A 332 2.53 30.58 14.32
CA SER A 332 2.66 31.67 15.31
C SER A 332 4.09 32.18 15.51
#